data_AF-A0A5B8XXF6-F1
#
_entry.id   AF-A0A5B8XXF6-F1
#
_cell.length_a   1.000
_cell.length_b   1.000
_cell.length_c   1.000
_cell.angle_alpha   90.00
_cell.angle_beta   90.00
_cell.angle_gamma   90.00
#
_symmetry.space_group_name_H-M   'P 1'
#
loop_
_entity.id
_entity.type
_entity.pdbx_description
1 polymer ?
#
loop_
_entity_poly.entity_id
_entity_poly.type
_entity_poly.pdbx_seq_one_letter_code
_entity_poly.pdbx_strand_id
1 'polypeptide(L)'
;MELFPFSFQEFELARPGSACEGETCVCNELTDTCVQCLGTGDCNSGVCDTQSNTCVPCLGDNDCANSLCILGATSDLNTCKECRDEAQCTEPNASSCGANNECQPCSSNNDCGHIQDLPICVAGTCRACSPDTQAADCGGKVCDPSNFTCTNVDIGSALALTACEFADQCADGNACIPLMHGGSLHGNYCLPLFSAAGTCGQPYGAESQARTTIEGEAVDVCMILETLTTPEAINSYGGACTGSGTNRQLANKIASLGVKMGRYPEDLFSAW
;
A
#
# COMPACT_ATOMS: atom_id res chain seq x y z
N MET A 1 -45.21 -92.39 21.02
CA MET A 1 -46.45 -91.73 21.46
C MET A 1 -46.12 -91.24 22.86
N GLU A 2 -45.77 -90.00 23.13
CA GLU A 2 -46.21 -88.70 22.58
C GLU A 2 -45.05 -87.68 22.68
N LEU A 3 -44.76 -86.94 21.61
CA LEU A 3 -45.10 -85.52 21.37
C LEU A 3 -44.29 -84.52 22.22
N PHE A 4 -43.53 -83.70 21.50
CA PHE A 4 -42.84 -82.49 21.96
C PHE A 4 -43.77 -81.54 22.73
N PRO A 5 -43.19 -80.67 23.57
CA PRO A 5 -43.21 -79.28 23.14
C PRO A 5 -41.79 -78.71 23.04
N PHE A 6 -41.52 -78.11 21.90
CA PHE A 6 -40.37 -77.27 21.63
C PHE A 6 -40.37 -76.11 22.63
N SER A 7 -39.42 -76.12 23.56
CA SER A 7 -38.97 -74.89 24.21
C SER A 7 -38.14 -74.14 23.17
N PHE A 8 -38.69 -73.04 22.66
CA PHE A 8 -37.90 -71.97 22.04
C PHE A 8 -37.05 -71.37 23.16
N GLN A 9 -35.93 -72.03 23.45
CA GLN A 9 -34.81 -71.37 24.09
C GLN A 9 -34.18 -70.52 22.99
N GLU A 10 -34.42 -69.22 23.07
CA GLU A 10 -33.62 -68.22 22.38
C GLU A 10 -32.15 -68.55 22.71
N PHE A 11 -31.51 -69.23 21.77
CA PHE A 11 -30.08 -69.14 21.59
C PHE A 11 -29.84 -67.67 21.24
N GLU A 12 -29.64 -66.85 22.28
CA GLU A 12 -28.82 -65.65 22.17
C GLU A 12 -27.43 -66.16 21.75
N LEU A 13 -27.30 -66.45 20.45
CA LEU A 13 -26.05 -66.31 19.75
C LEU A 13 -25.67 -64.85 19.97
N ALA A 14 -24.85 -64.62 21.00
CA ALA A 14 -23.99 -63.46 21.04
C ALA A 14 -23.30 -63.41 19.68
N ARG A 15 -23.79 -62.56 18.78
CA ARG A 15 -23.12 -62.26 17.53
C ARG A 15 -21.78 -61.67 17.95
N PRO A 16 -20.63 -62.28 17.59
CA PRO A 16 -19.35 -61.65 17.87
C PRO A 16 -19.28 -60.39 17.01
N GLY A 17 -19.28 -59.23 17.67
CA GLY A 17 -18.96 -57.92 17.09
C GLY A 17 -20.08 -57.26 16.29
N SER A 18 -20.93 -56.44 16.93
CA SER A 18 -21.62 -55.34 16.21
C SER A 18 -22.43 -54.42 17.14
N ALA A 19 -21.82 -53.85 18.17
CA ALA A 19 -22.42 -52.71 18.87
C ALA A 19 -21.34 -51.82 19.45
N CYS A 20 -20.59 -51.17 18.56
CA CYS A 20 -19.84 -50.00 18.96
C CYS A 20 -20.84 -48.86 19.19
N GLU A 21 -21.01 -48.46 20.45
CA GLU A 21 -21.92 -47.37 20.85
C GLU A 21 -21.11 -46.09 21.12
N GLY A 22 -21.52 -44.94 20.59
CA GLY A 22 -20.87 -43.64 20.82
C GLY A 22 -20.18 -43.05 19.58
N GLU A 23 -19.20 -42.15 19.77
CA GLU A 23 -18.47 -41.49 18.64
C GLU A 23 -17.51 -42.44 17.90
N THR A 24 -17.22 -43.62 18.46
CA THR A 24 -16.47 -44.71 17.82
C THR A 24 -17.44 -45.77 17.33
N CYS A 25 -18.01 -45.60 16.13
CA CYS A 25 -19.08 -46.46 15.60
C CYS A 25 -18.58 -47.63 14.73
N VAL A 26 -17.29 -47.70 14.41
CA VAL A 26 -16.78 -48.65 13.41
C VAL A 26 -16.05 -49.81 14.09
N CYS A 27 -16.51 -51.04 13.82
CA CYS A 27 -15.88 -52.25 14.33
C CYS A 27 -14.69 -52.64 13.43
N ASN A 28 -13.48 -52.69 13.97
CA ASN A 28 -12.33 -53.26 13.29
C ASN A 28 -12.26 -54.78 13.57
N GLU A 29 -12.69 -55.59 12.60
CA GLU A 29 -12.72 -57.06 12.73
C GLU A 29 -11.33 -57.71 12.81
N LEU A 30 -10.25 -57.01 12.44
CA LEU A 30 -8.89 -57.57 12.52
C LEU A 30 -8.31 -57.48 13.94
N THR A 31 -8.73 -56.46 14.69
CA THR A 31 -8.25 -56.20 16.05
C THR A 31 -9.32 -56.44 17.12
N ASP A 32 -10.55 -56.75 16.72
CA ASP A 32 -11.73 -56.86 17.59
C ASP A 32 -11.95 -55.62 18.48
N THR A 33 -11.69 -54.42 17.94
CA THR A 33 -11.82 -53.15 18.66
C THR A 33 -12.73 -52.15 17.94
N CYS A 34 -13.47 -51.36 18.71
CA CYS A 34 -14.22 -50.21 18.18
C CYS A 34 -13.27 -49.03 17.96
N VAL A 35 -13.30 -48.50 16.75
CA VAL A 35 -12.49 -47.36 16.32
C VAL A 35 -13.39 -46.26 15.76
N GLN A 36 -12.82 -45.07 15.54
CA GLN A 36 -13.59 -43.96 14.99
C GLN A 36 -13.86 -44.14 13.50
N CYS A 37 -12.90 -44.72 12.76
CA CYS A 37 -13.01 -44.92 11.32
C CYS A 37 -12.07 -46.04 10.83
N LEU A 38 -12.42 -46.62 9.68
CA LEU A 38 -11.57 -47.49 8.87
C LEU A 38 -11.31 -46.92 7.47
N GLY A 39 -12.13 -45.95 7.04
CA GLY A 39 -11.92 -45.13 5.87
C GLY A 39 -12.60 -43.77 5.99
N THR A 40 -12.29 -42.85 5.06
CA THR A 40 -12.80 -41.46 5.09
C THR A 40 -14.33 -41.36 5.13
N GLY A 41 -15.04 -42.33 4.53
CA GLY A 41 -16.51 -42.35 4.54
C GLY A 41 -17.14 -42.55 5.92
N ASP A 42 -16.36 -43.01 6.90
CA ASP A 42 -16.83 -43.20 8.28
C ASP A 42 -16.80 -41.89 9.10
N CYS A 43 -16.10 -40.87 8.61
CA CYS A 43 -15.94 -39.60 9.30
C CYS A 43 -17.04 -38.62 8.92
N ASN A 44 -17.75 -38.07 9.91
CA ASN A 44 -18.77 -37.03 9.68
C ASN A 44 -18.15 -35.72 9.15
N SER A 45 -16.89 -35.45 9.51
CA SER A 45 -16.05 -34.39 8.95
C SER A 45 -14.58 -34.80 8.97
N GLY A 46 -13.80 -34.35 7.98
CA GLY A 46 -12.38 -34.65 7.84
C GLY A 46 -12.10 -35.97 7.13
N VAL A 47 -10.94 -36.57 7.43
CA VAL A 47 -10.40 -37.78 6.82
C VAL A 47 -9.98 -38.79 7.87
N CYS A 48 -10.04 -40.08 7.50
CA CYS A 48 -9.66 -41.15 8.42
C CYS A 48 -8.15 -41.41 8.38
N ASP A 49 -7.46 -41.21 9.50
CA ASP A 49 -6.12 -41.75 9.69
C ASP A 49 -6.21 -43.23 9.99
N THR A 50 -5.92 -44.06 8.98
CA THR A 50 -6.00 -45.53 9.10
C THR A 50 -4.89 -46.15 9.95
N GLN A 51 -3.86 -45.38 10.34
CA GLN A 51 -2.83 -45.88 11.26
C GLN A 51 -3.27 -45.75 12.71
N SER A 52 -3.92 -44.64 13.07
CA SER A 52 -4.47 -44.41 14.41
C SER A 52 -5.95 -44.82 14.55
N ASN A 53 -6.63 -45.07 13.42
CA ASN A 53 -8.08 -45.30 13.30
C ASN A 53 -8.93 -44.17 13.89
N THR A 54 -8.47 -42.91 13.71
CA THR A 54 -9.14 -41.69 14.19
C THR A 54 -9.49 -40.75 13.03
N CYS A 55 -10.64 -40.08 13.11
CA CYS A 55 -10.97 -39.02 12.16
C CYS A 55 -10.24 -37.74 12.54
N VAL A 56 -9.48 -37.20 11.60
CA VAL A 56 -8.74 -35.95 11.76
C VAL A 56 -9.17 -34.94 10.69
N PRO A 57 -9.04 -33.63 10.93
CA PRO A 57 -9.42 -32.63 9.94
C PRO A 57 -8.75 -32.82 8.58
N CYS A 58 -7.47 -33.19 8.55
CA CYS A 58 -6.71 -33.38 7.31
C CYS A 58 -5.54 -34.36 7.49
N LEU A 59 -5.10 -34.97 6.38
CA LEU A 59 -3.87 -35.76 6.25
C LEU A 59 -2.97 -35.24 5.12
N GLY A 60 -3.48 -34.35 4.29
CA GLY A 60 -2.75 -33.57 3.30
C GLY A 60 -3.52 -32.31 2.90
N ASP A 61 -2.88 -31.47 2.08
CA ASP A 61 -3.44 -30.16 1.72
C ASP A 61 -4.75 -30.25 0.95
N ASN A 62 -4.96 -31.33 0.19
CA ASN A 62 -6.19 -31.54 -0.58
C ASN A 62 -7.43 -31.80 0.31
N ASP A 63 -7.23 -32.10 1.59
CA ASP A 63 -8.33 -32.28 2.55
C ASP A 63 -8.85 -30.93 3.09
N CYS A 64 -8.08 -29.85 2.87
CA CYS A 64 -8.42 -28.49 3.26
C CYS A 64 -8.84 -27.68 2.01
N ALA A 65 -10.02 -27.06 2.04
CA ALA A 65 -10.55 -26.37 0.85
C ALA A 65 -9.75 -25.12 0.44
N ASN A 66 -9.48 -24.22 1.39
CA ASN A 66 -8.78 -22.94 1.19
C ASN A 66 -7.67 -22.74 2.24
N SER A 67 -7.07 -23.84 2.69
CA SER A 67 -6.12 -23.87 3.79
C SER A 67 -5.13 -24.99 3.58
N LEU A 68 -4.14 -25.10 4.45
CA LEU A 68 -3.09 -26.09 4.41
C LEU A 68 -3.20 -27.00 5.62
N CYS A 69 -2.90 -28.27 5.40
CA CYS A 69 -2.88 -29.22 6.50
C CYS A 69 -1.58 -29.10 7.29
N ILE A 70 -1.63 -28.91 8.60
CA ILE A 70 -0.41 -28.91 9.41
C ILE A 70 0.03 -30.35 9.64
N LEU A 71 1.16 -30.73 9.03
CA LEU A 71 1.75 -32.06 9.16
C LEU A 71 3.00 -31.98 10.05
N GLY A 72 3.20 -32.97 10.93
CA GLY A 72 4.37 -33.06 11.82
C GLY A 72 4.07 -33.01 13.32
N ALA A 73 5.10 -32.94 14.17
CA ALA A 73 4.94 -33.01 15.62
C ALA A 73 4.65 -31.62 16.26
N THR A 74 3.50 -31.02 15.94
CA THR A 74 3.04 -29.74 16.53
C THR A 74 1.74 -29.94 17.32
N SER A 75 1.35 -28.96 18.13
CA SER A 75 0.04 -28.94 18.80
C SER A 75 -1.14 -28.92 17.83
N ASP A 76 -0.89 -28.44 16.61
CA ASP A 76 -1.88 -28.24 15.54
C ASP A 76 -1.82 -29.37 14.50
N LEU A 77 -1.18 -30.50 14.81
CA LEU A 77 -1.07 -31.63 13.90
C LEU A 77 -2.44 -32.06 13.36
N ASN A 78 -2.49 -32.32 12.06
CA ASN A 78 -3.68 -32.73 11.30
C ASN A 78 -4.82 -31.72 11.34
N THR A 79 -4.52 -30.42 11.53
CA THR A 79 -5.50 -29.33 11.45
C THR A 79 -5.30 -28.50 10.18
N CYS A 80 -6.40 -27.98 9.63
CA CYS A 80 -6.35 -27.03 8.51
C CYS A 80 -6.08 -25.62 9.03
N LYS A 81 -5.04 -24.97 8.51
CA LYS A 81 -4.59 -23.61 8.88
C LYS A 81 -4.24 -22.79 7.65
N GLU A 82 -4.14 -21.48 7.78
CA GLU A 82 -3.91 -20.60 6.63
C GLU A 82 -2.49 -20.75 6.07
N CYS A 83 -1.48 -20.88 6.95
CA CYS A 83 -0.08 -20.89 6.55
C CYS A 83 0.78 -21.85 7.39
N ARG A 84 1.84 -22.36 6.79
CA ARG A 84 2.98 -23.04 7.42
C ARG A 84 4.21 -22.13 7.47
N ASP A 85 4.32 -21.22 6.51
CA ASP A 85 5.40 -20.27 6.29
C ASP A 85 4.88 -19.03 5.52
N GLU A 86 5.74 -18.02 5.38
CA GLU A 86 5.35 -16.74 4.76
C GLU A 86 4.95 -16.87 3.29
N ALA A 87 5.48 -17.86 2.55
CA ALA A 87 5.23 -17.98 1.11
C ALA A 87 3.75 -18.25 0.78
N GLN A 88 2.95 -18.67 1.77
CA GLN A 88 1.52 -18.93 1.61
C GLN A 88 0.65 -17.72 1.97
N CYS A 89 1.22 -16.71 2.61
CA CYS A 89 0.56 -15.46 2.98
C CYS A 89 0.74 -14.41 1.88
N THR A 90 0.01 -14.53 0.77
CA THR A 90 0.22 -13.70 -0.43
C THR A 90 -0.52 -12.36 -0.43
N GLU A 91 -1.38 -12.13 0.57
CA GLU A 91 -2.14 -10.89 0.68
C GLU A 91 -1.27 -9.76 1.25
N PRO A 92 -1.23 -8.57 0.62
CA PRO A 92 -0.34 -7.49 1.08
C PRO A 92 -0.57 -7.05 2.53
N ASN A 93 -1.80 -7.15 3.05
CA ASN A 93 -2.15 -6.79 4.43
C ASN A 93 -2.11 -7.98 5.41
N ALA A 94 -1.73 -9.17 4.93
CA ALA A 94 -1.62 -10.39 5.72
C ALA A 94 -0.49 -11.26 5.12
N SER A 95 0.75 -10.75 5.18
CA SER A 95 1.89 -11.32 4.49
C SER A 95 2.81 -12.18 5.37
N SER A 96 2.71 -12.06 6.68
CA SER A 96 3.54 -12.81 7.62
C SER A 96 2.76 -14.03 8.15
N CYS A 97 3.42 -15.18 8.30
CA CYS A 97 2.80 -16.34 8.93
C CYS A 97 3.02 -16.32 10.45
N GLY A 98 1.93 -16.22 11.21
CA GLY A 98 1.97 -16.19 12.67
C GLY A 98 2.25 -17.53 13.33
N ALA A 99 2.59 -17.48 14.62
CA ALA A 99 2.85 -18.67 15.42
C ALA A 99 1.63 -19.60 15.59
N ASN A 100 0.42 -19.08 15.35
CA ASN A 100 -0.84 -19.81 15.34
C ASN A 100 -1.22 -20.35 13.95
N ASN A 101 -0.33 -20.23 12.96
CA ASN A 101 -0.53 -20.63 11.56
C ASN A 101 -1.64 -19.83 10.84
N GLU A 102 -1.82 -18.58 11.24
CA GLU A 102 -2.72 -17.61 10.60
C GLU A 102 -1.88 -16.50 9.96
N CYS A 103 -2.32 -16.01 8.80
CA CYS A 103 -1.64 -14.91 8.12
C CYS A 103 -1.95 -13.59 8.85
N GLN A 104 -0.91 -12.81 9.11
CA GLN A 104 -0.97 -11.56 9.87
C GLN A 104 -0.27 -10.42 9.12
N PRO A 105 -0.55 -9.16 9.49
CA PRO A 105 0.12 -7.99 8.92
C PRO A 105 1.65 -8.10 9.00
N CYS A 106 2.34 -7.49 8.03
CA CYS A 106 3.80 -7.45 8.05
C CYS A 106 4.31 -6.68 9.28
N SER A 107 5.43 -7.12 9.81
CA SER A 107 6.19 -6.47 10.89
C SER A 107 7.52 -5.92 10.40
N SER A 108 8.04 -6.48 9.32
CA SER A 108 9.30 -6.11 8.69
C SER A 108 9.24 -6.26 7.16
N ASN A 109 10.20 -5.66 6.45
CA ASN A 109 10.30 -5.81 4.98
C ASN A 109 10.58 -7.27 4.56
N ASN A 110 11.16 -8.09 5.44
CA ASN A 110 11.42 -9.50 5.12
C ASN A 110 10.11 -10.26 4.89
N ASP A 111 9.09 -9.94 5.69
CA ASP A 111 7.75 -10.52 5.64
C ASP A 111 7.00 -10.17 4.33
N CYS A 112 7.60 -9.36 3.46
CA CYS A 112 7.05 -8.96 2.17
C CYS A 112 7.86 -9.52 0.99
N GLY A 113 8.99 -10.20 1.24
CA GLY A 113 9.95 -10.60 0.21
C GLY A 113 9.40 -11.60 -0.82
N HIS A 114 8.34 -12.32 -0.48
CA HIS A 114 7.64 -13.26 -1.38
C HIS A 114 6.52 -12.60 -2.20
N ILE A 115 6.12 -11.37 -1.89
CA ILE A 115 5.07 -10.65 -2.61
C ILE A 115 5.71 -9.82 -3.72
N GLN A 116 5.33 -10.13 -4.96
CA GLN A 116 5.88 -9.47 -6.13
C GLN A 116 5.62 -7.95 -6.08
N ASP A 117 6.66 -7.17 -6.38
CA ASP A 117 6.65 -5.70 -6.49
C ASP A 117 6.22 -4.94 -5.22
N LEU A 118 6.11 -5.62 -4.07
CA LEU A 118 5.71 -5.02 -2.80
C LEU A 118 6.70 -5.32 -1.66
N PRO A 119 8.01 -4.99 -1.79
CA PRO A 119 9.03 -5.45 -0.85
C PRO A 119 9.07 -4.71 0.50
N ILE A 120 8.29 -3.64 0.68
CA ILE A 120 8.41 -2.75 1.85
C ILE A 120 7.21 -2.90 2.77
N CYS A 121 7.44 -3.12 4.06
CA CYS A 121 6.38 -3.13 5.06
C CYS A 121 6.10 -1.71 5.57
N VAL A 122 4.91 -1.19 5.26
CA VAL A 122 4.46 0.13 5.71
C VAL A 122 3.13 -0.01 6.46
N ALA A 123 3.17 0.27 7.76
CA ALA A 123 2.01 0.22 8.65
C ALA A 123 1.23 -1.11 8.58
N GLY A 124 1.95 -2.23 8.54
CA GLY A 124 1.35 -3.57 8.50
C GLY A 124 0.89 -4.04 7.11
N THR A 125 1.22 -3.30 6.06
CA THR A 125 0.89 -3.68 4.68
C THR A 125 2.15 -3.66 3.81
N CYS A 126 2.34 -4.67 2.98
CA CYS A 126 3.38 -4.71 1.97
C CYS A 126 3.06 -3.73 0.83
N ARG A 127 4.01 -2.86 0.51
CA ARG A 127 3.89 -1.76 -0.45
C ARG A 127 5.12 -1.71 -1.35
N ALA A 128 4.98 -1.03 -2.49
CA ALA A 128 6.09 -0.89 -3.42
C ALA A 128 7.18 0.04 -2.88
N CYS A 129 6.80 1.07 -2.12
CA CYS A 129 7.70 2.08 -1.58
C CYS A 129 7.15 2.74 -0.31
N SER A 130 8.02 3.47 0.39
CA SER A 130 7.66 4.45 1.42
C SER A 130 8.21 5.83 1.06
N PRO A 131 7.53 6.95 1.38
CA PRO A 131 8.10 8.29 1.25
C PRO A 131 9.47 8.45 1.94
N ASP A 132 9.69 7.75 3.06
CA ASP A 132 10.94 7.81 3.83
C ASP A 132 12.14 7.13 3.12
N THR A 133 11.88 6.11 2.29
CA THR A 133 12.91 5.27 1.66
C THR A 133 12.85 5.25 0.12
N GLN A 134 11.99 6.07 -0.47
CA GLN A 134 11.73 6.16 -1.91
C GLN A 134 12.97 6.30 -2.80
N ALA A 135 14.04 6.96 -2.31
CA ALA A 135 15.28 7.07 -3.08
C ALA A 135 15.89 5.69 -3.37
N ALA A 136 15.79 4.76 -2.43
CA ALA A 136 16.19 3.37 -2.60
C ALA A 136 15.07 2.57 -3.29
N ASP A 137 13.83 2.67 -2.79
CA ASP A 137 12.71 1.82 -3.24
C ASP A 137 12.35 2.05 -4.71
N CYS A 138 12.39 3.31 -5.14
CA CYS A 138 11.99 3.75 -6.48
C CYS A 138 13.17 4.20 -7.34
N GLY A 139 14.42 3.91 -6.94
CA GLY A 139 15.60 4.24 -7.72
C GLY A 139 15.78 5.75 -7.99
N GLY A 140 15.51 6.58 -6.98
CA GLY A 140 15.61 8.05 -7.07
C GLY A 140 14.35 8.75 -7.58
N LYS A 141 13.23 8.03 -7.69
CA LYS A 141 11.92 8.58 -8.05
C LYS A 141 11.03 8.78 -6.83
N VAL A 142 10.06 9.67 -6.95
CA VAL A 142 9.11 9.97 -5.87
C VAL A 142 8.13 8.81 -5.68
N CYS A 143 7.86 8.45 -4.43
CA CYS A 143 6.81 7.54 -4.00
C CYS A 143 5.53 8.34 -3.74
N ASP A 144 4.41 7.99 -4.38
CA ASP A 144 3.13 8.66 -4.13
C ASP A 144 2.56 8.24 -2.75
N PRO A 145 2.40 9.15 -1.78
CA PRO A 145 1.95 8.81 -0.43
C PRO A 145 0.49 8.34 -0.37
N SER A 146 -0.31 8.56 -1.42
CA SER A 146 -1.73 8.19 -1.45
C SER A 146 -1.94 6.70 -1.73
N ASN A 147 -1.06 6.10 -2.52
CA ASN A 147 -1.18 4.71 -2.98
C ASN A 147 0.11 3.90 -2.81
N PHE A 148 1.20 4.54 -2.40
CA PHE A 148 2.52 3.94 -2.18
C PHE A 148 3.07 3.22 -3.41
N THR A 149 2.96 3.88 -4.55
CA THR A 149 3.53 3.43 -5.82
C THR A 149 4.63 4.36 -6.29
N CYS A 150 5.65 3.79 -6.93
CA CYS A 150 6.73 4.56 -7.52
C CYS A 150 6.22 5.31 -8.76
N THR A 151 6.51 6.61 -8.81
CA THR A 151 6.17 7.47 -9.95
C THR A 151 7.33 7.54 -10.96
N ASN A 152 7.13 8.26 -12.06
CA ASN A 152 8.22 8.58 -13.00
C ASN A 152 8.94 9.91 -12.67
N VAL A 153 8.52 10.59 -11.61
CA VAL A 153 9.02 11.90 -11.21
C VAL A 153 10.33 11.73 -10.45
N ASP A 154 11.40 12.38 -10.90
CA ASP A 154 12.69 12.39 -10.21
C ASP A 154 12.60 13.22 -8.92
N ILE A 155 13.14 12.66 -7.82
CA ILE A 155 13.28 13.38 -6.55
C ILE A 155 14.14 14.63 -6.78
N GLY A 156 13.70 15.77 -6.25
CA GLY A 156 14.43 17.02 -6.31
C GLY A 156 14.60 17.62 -7.72
N SER A 157 13.84 17.14 -8.71
CA SER A 157 13.95 17.60 -10.09
C SER A 157 13.32 18.97 -10.37
N ALA A 158 12.34 19.38 -9.55
CA ALA A 158 11.69 20.67 -9.68
C ALA A 158 12.44 21.73 -8.87
N LEU A 159 13.02 22.70 -9.57
CA LEU A 159 13.63 23.88 -8.97
C LEU A 159 12.55 24.85 -8.48
N ALA A 160 12.97 25.84 -7.69
CA ALA A 160 12.08 26.89 -7.22
C ALA A 160 11.32 27.58 -8.38
N LEU A 161 10.06 27.94 -8.14
CA LEU A 161 9.10 28.48 -9.12
C LEU A 161 8.73 27.52 -10.26
N THR A 162 9.02 26.22 -10.11
CA THR A 162 8.53 25.17 -11.03
C THR A 162 7.29 24.50 -10.45
N ALA A 163 6.37 24.08 -11.30
CA ALA A 163 5.20 23.33 -10.87
C ALA A 163 5.61 22.00 -10.22
N CYS A 164 4.86 21.57 -9.21
CA CYS A 164 5.09 20.31 -8.50
C CYS A 164 3.78 19.55 -8.27
N GLU A 165 3.88 18.23 -8.32
CA GLU A 165 2.78 17.30 -8.04
C GLU A 165 2.96 16.62 -6.68
N PHE A 166 4.22 16.42 -6.27
CA PHE A 166 4.61 15.78 -5.02
C PHE A 166 5.58 16.66 -4.22
N ALA A 167 5.64 16.50 -2.89
CA ALA A 167 6.54 17.30 -2.07
C ALA A 167 8.01 17.05 -2.42
N ASP A 168 8.40 15.78 -2.51
CA ASP A 168 9.79 15.37 -2.79
C ASP A 168 10.22 15.57 -4.25
N GLN A 169 9.32 15.99 -5.13
CA GLN A 169 9.70 16.47 -6.46
C GLN A 169 10.53 17.77 -6.35
N CYS A 170 10.29 18.58 -5.33
CA CYS A 170 10.98 19.84 -5.14
C CYS A 170 12.42 19.62 -4.67
N ALA A 171 13.36 20.35 -5.27
CA ALA A 171 14.77 20.33 -4.87
C ALA A 171 14.93 20.71 -3.40
N ASP A 172 15.95 20.17 -2.74
CA ASP A 172 16.26 20.42 -1.33
C ASP A 172 16.15 21.90 -0.95
N GLY A 173 15.52 22.16 0.19
CA GLY A 173 15.25 23.51 0.67
C GLY A 173 14.05 24.20 0.02
N ASN A 174 13.27 23.49 -0.79
CA ASN A 174 11.97 23.95 -1.28
C ASN A 174 10.85 23.02 -0.80
N ALA A 175 9.64 23.56 -0.73
CA ALA A 175 8.42 22.80 -0.46
C ALA A 175 7.40 23.01 -1.59
N CYS A 176 6.58 22.00 -1.85
CA CYS A 176 5.49 22.11 -2.82
C CYS A 176 4.28 22.82 -2.19
N ILE A 177 4.03 24.06 -2.61
CA ILE A 177 3.02 24.95 -2.00
C ILE A 177 1.91 25.26 -3.00
N PRO A 178 0.62 25.13 -2.61
CA PRO A 178 -0.48 25.69 -3.37
C PRO A 178 -0.37 27.21 -3.46
N LEU A 179 -0.29 27.72 -4.69
CA LEU A 179 -0.17 29.14 -5.01
C LEU A 179 -1.51 29.68 -5.51
N MET A 180 -1.91 30.81 -4.94
CA MET A 180 -3.11 31.55 -5.31
C MET A 180 -2.74 32.68 -6.27
N HIS A 181 -3.60 32.96 -7.25
CA HIS A 181 -3.48 34.15 -8.08
C HIS A 181 -4.84 34.82 -8.25
N GLY A 182 -4.93 36.12 -7.96
CA GLY A 182 -6.19 36.86 -8.04
C GLY A 182 -7.32 36.32 -7.13
N GLY A 183 -6.98 35.61 -6.06
CA GLY A 183 -7.94 35.02 -5.11
C GLY A 183 -8.40 33.59 -5.44
N SER A 184 -7.90 32.99 -6.50
CA SER A 184 -8.20 31.60 -6.90
C SER A 184 -6.93 30.74 -6.89
N LEU A 185 -7.08 29.43 -6.69
CA LEU A 185 -5.96 28.50 -6.81
C LEU A 185 -5.44 28.50 -8.25
N HIS A 186 -4.15 28.75 -8.41
CA HIS A 186 -3.48 28.78 -9.71
C HIS A 186 -2.75 27.47 -10.01
N GLY A 187 -2.15 26.86 -8.98
CA GLY A 187 -1.44 25.59 -9.09
C GLY A 187 -0.53 25.36 -7.89
N ASN A 188 0.27 24.30 -7.91
CA ASN A 188 1.24 24.00 -6.85
C ASN A 188 2.66 24.22 -7.39
N TYR A 189 3.50 24.88 -6.61
CA TYR A 189 4.84 25.26 -7.04
C TYR A 189 5.86 25.03 -5.94
N CYS A 190 7.08 24.68 -6.34
CA CYS A 190 8.21 24.58 -5.43
C CYS A 190 8.61 25.98 -4.99
N LEU A 191 8.50 26.25 -3.70
CA LEU A 191 8.89 27.53 -3.10
C LEU A 191 9.98 27.31 -2.06
N PRO A 192 10.99 28.20 -1.97
CA PRO A 192 12.05 28.04 -0.99
C PRO A 192 11.51 28.12 0.43
N LEU A 193 11.92 27.18 1.26
CA LEU A 193 11.69 27.24 2.70
C LEU A 193 12.44 28.44 3.27
N PHE A 194 11.77 29.18 4.16
CA PHE A 194 12.39 30.29 4.85
C PHE A 194 13.39 29.76 5.88
N SER A 195 14.67 30.10 5.71
CA SER A 195 15.67 29.82 6.72
C SER A 195 15.73 30.97 7.73
N ALA A 196 15.72 30.66 9.03
CA ALA A 196 15.80 31.66 10.11
C ALA A 196 17.08 32.54 10.08
N ALA A 197 18.05 32.19 9.21
CA ALA A 197 19.33 32.87 9.07
C ALA A 197 19.37 33.93 7.94
N GLY A 198 18.28 34.18 7.19
CA GLY A 198 18.34 35.06 6.02
C GLY A 198 17.04 35.76 5.64
N THR A 199 17.16 36.72 4.72
CA THR A 199 16.04 37.31 3.98
C THR A 199 15.75 36.47 2.74
N CYS A 200 14.49 36.40 2.34
CA CYS A 200 14.14 35.84 1.04
C CYS A 200 14.83 36.65 -0.08
N GLY A 201 15.58 35.94 -0.93
CA GLY A 201 16.24 36.56 -2.08
C GLY A 201 15.22 37.04 -3.12
N GLN A 202 15.60 37.97 -4.00
CA GLN A 202 14.78 38.23 -5.18
C GLN A 202 14.66 36.93 -6.01
N PRO A 203 13.48 36.64 -6.61
CA PRO A 203 12.32 37.51 -6.80
C PRO A 203 11.26 37.47 -5.67
N TYR A 204 11.55 36.81 -4.56
CA TYR A 204 10.62 36.65 -3.43
C TYR A 204 10.53 37.94 -2.60
N GLY A 205 9.40 38.13 -1.90
CA GLY A 205 9.22 39.24 -0.97
C GLY A 205 10.16 39.13 0.24
N ALA A 206 10.47 40.24 0.92
CA ALA A 206 11.48 40.26 1.99
C ALA A 206 11.12 39.48 3.26
N GLU A 207 9.84 39.15 3.46
CA GLU A 207 9.31 38.50 4.67
C GLU A 207 8.91 37.05 4.39
N SER A 208 9.03 36.21 5.42
CA SER A 208 8.48 34.85 5.39
C SER A 208 6.96 34.87 5.37
N GLN A 209 6.37 33.86 4.76
CA GLN A 209 4.93 33.66 4.74
C GLN A 209 4.61 32.25 5.23
N ALA A 210 3.72 32.17 6.22
CA ALA A 210 3.21 30.90 6.70
C ALA A 210 2.25 30.31 5.65
N ARG A 211 2.54 29.09 5.20
CA ARG A 211 1.75 28.34 4.22
C ARG A 211 1.59 26.90 4.66
N THR A 212 0.70 26.20 3.97
CA THR A 212 0.52 24.76 4.13
C THR A 212 0.99 24.07 2.84
N THR A 213 1.80 23.02 2.97
CA THR A 213 2.22 22.20 1.84
C THR A 213 1.04 21.44 1.26
N ILE A 214 1.21 20.86 0.06
CA ILE A 214 0.19 19.96 -0.53
C ILE A 214 -0.10 18.73 0.36
N GLU A 215 0.79 18.40 1.28
CA GLU A 215 0.68 17.27 2.22
C GLU A 215 0.08 17.68 3.57
N GLY A 216 -0.25 18.96 3.75
CA GLY A 216 -0.90 19.46 4.97
C GLY A 216 0.06 19.95 6.06
N GLU A 217 1.37 20.00 5.80
CA GLU A 217 2.35 20.50 6.76
C GLU A 217 2.41 22.03 6.75
N ALA A 218 2.43 22.66 7.93
CA ALA A 218 2.60 24.11 8.04
C ALA A 218 4.09 24.49 7.98
N VAL A 219 4.45 25.34 7.03
CA VAL A 219 5.83 25.77 6.77
C VAL A 219 5.91 27.28 6.52
N ASP A 220 7.03 27.89 6.89
CA ASP A 220 7.36 29.26 6.47
C ASP A 220 8.15 29.21 5.17
N VAL A 221 7.68 29.94 4.15
CA VAL A 221 8.27 29.94 2.80
C VAL A 221 8.51 31.35 2.29
N CYS A 222 9.45 31.46 1.36
CA CYS A 222 9.67 32.65 0.56
C CYS A 222 8.69 32.69 -0.61
N MET A 223 7.74 33.61 -0.53
CA MET A 223 6.67 33.75 -1.51
C MET A 223 6.91 34.90 -2.48
N ILE A 224 6.40 34.73 -3.69
CA ILE A 224 6.20 35.84 -4.63
C ILE A 224 4.91 36.58 -4.28
N LEU A 225 4.74 37.80 -4.82
CA LEU A 225 3.51 38.55 -4.62
C LEU A 225 2.38 37.99 -5.52
N GLU A 226 1.68 36.99 -4.99
CA GLU A 226 0.59 36.22 -5.61
C GLU A 226 -0.52 37.08 -6.25
N THR A 227 -0.75 38.31 -5.76
CA THR A 227 -1.75 39.22 -6.32
C THR A 227 -1.33 39.87 -7.63
N LEU A 228 -0.04 39.93 -7.93
CA LEU A 228 0.51 40.66 -9.08
C LEU A 228 1.25 39.78 -10.09
N THR A 229 1.76 38.63 -9.67
CA THR A 229 2.61 37.79 -10.52
C THR A 229 2.38 36.31 -10.28
N THR A 230 2.79 35.50 -11.26
CA THR A 230 2.80 34.04 -11.18
C THR A 230 4.22 33.51 -11.45
N PRO A 231 4.51 32.26 -11.08
CA PRO A 231 5.81 31.63 -11.37
C PRO A 231 6.15 31.64 -12.88
N GLU A 232 5.17 31.41 -13.76
CA GLU A 232 5.37 31.46 -15.23
C GLU A 232 5.77 32.86 -15.70
N ALA A 233 5.15 33.91 -15.12
CA ALA A 233 5.46 35.30 -15.45
C ALA A 233 6.88 35.67 -15.02
N ILE A 234 7.33 35.16 -13.88
CA ILE A 234 8.70 35.37 -13.40
C ILE A 234 9.70 34.61 -14.26
N ASN A 235 9.45 33.33 -14.56
CA ASN A 235 10.36 32.51 -15.36
C ASN A 235 10.47 32.99 -16.82
N SER A 236 9.45 33.70 -17.33
CA SER A 236 9.48 34.32 -18.66
C SER A 236 10.05 35.75 -18.66
N TYR A 237 10.33 36.33 -17.49
CA TYR A 237 10.87 37.69 -17.37
C TYR A 237 12.25 37.77 -18.03
N GLY A 238 12.40 38.63 -19.04
CA GLY A 238 13.63 38.77 -19.83
C GLY A 238 13.77 37.80 -21.01
N GLY A 239 12.81 36.89 -21.21
CA GLY A 239 12.71 36.08 -22.42
C GLY A 239 12.31 36.92 -23.64
N ALA A 240 12.80 36.56 -24.83
CA ALA A 240 12.31 37.17 -26.05
C ALA A 240 10.81 36.86 -26.21
N CYS A 241 9.99 37.88 -26.46
CA CYS A 241 8.58 37.68 -26.80
C CYS A 241 8.48 36.92 -28.14
N THR A 242 8.41 35.58 -28.09
CA THR A 242 8.33 34.73 -29.30
C THR A 242 6.90 34.54 -29.81
N GLY A 243 5.96 35.34 -29.32
CA GLY A 243 4.60 35.36 -29.84
C GLY A 243 4.59 35.79 -31.30
N SER A 244 4.19 34.89 -32.19
CA SER A 244 3.73 35.17 -33.57
C SER A 244 2.51 36.10 -33.64
N GLY A 245 2.18 36.82 -32.55
CA GLY A 245 1.33 37.98 -32.59
C GLY A 245 2.13 39.10 -33.21
N THR A 246 1.93 39.33 -34.51
CA THR A 246 2.48 40.51 -35.21
C THR A 246 2.41 41.74 -34.28
N ASN A 247 3.52 42.47 -34.13
CA ASN A 247 3.66 43.69 -33.33
C ASN A 247 2.54 44.74 -33.52
N ARG A 248 1.68 44.54 -34.52
CA ARG A 248 0.45 45.27 -34.80
C ARG A 248 -0.65 45.09 -33.74
N GLN A 249 -0.76 43.93 -33.08
CA GLN A 249 -1.86 43.70 -32.11
C GLN A 249 -1.62 44.39 -30.75
N LEU A 250 -0.38 44.43 -30.26
CA LEU A 250 -0.05 45.22 -29.06
C LEU A 250 -0.11 46.73 -29.34
N ALA A 251 0.42 47.18 -30.48
CA ALA A 251 0.37 48.59 -30.87
C ALA A 251 -1.08 49.09 -31.02
N ASN A 252 -1.98 48.28 -31.59
CA ASN A 252 -3.40 48.63 -31.71
C ASN A 252 -4.14 48.65 -30.36
N LYS A 253 -3.78 47.76 -29.41
CA LYS A 253 -4.39 47.73 -28.08
C LYS A 253 -3.92 48.93 -27.24
N ILE A 254 -2.65 49.31 -27.33
CA ILE A 254 -2.09 50.51 -26.67
C ILE A 254 -2.65 51.80 -27.30
N ALA A 255 -2.81 51.85 -28.62
CA ALA A 255 -3.44 52.98 -29.31
C ALA A 255 -4.93 53.14 -28.95
N SER A 256 -5.66 52.04 -28.72
CA SER A 256 -7.06 52.08 -28.27
C SER A 256 -7.25 52.52 -26.82
N LEU A 257 -6.18 52.48 -26.02
CA LEU A 257 -6.17 52.92 -24.61
C LEU A 257 -5.71 54.38 -24.44
N GLY A 258 -5.40 55.10 -25.52
CA GLY A 258 -4.99 56.51 -25.47
C GLY A 258 -3.65 56.77 -24.78
N VAL A 259 -2.87 55.74 -24.49
CA VAL A 259 -1.56 55.87 -23.84
C VAL A 259 -0.54 56.32 -24.89
N LYS A 260 -0.17 57.61 -24.85
CA LYS A 260 0.99 58.11 -25.59
C LYS A 260 2.24 57.45 -25.01
N MET A 261 2.91 56.60 -25.79
CA MET A 261 4.29 56.19 -25.49
C MET A 261 5.18 57.44 -25.51
N GLY A 262 5.48 57.96 -24.32
CA GLY A 262 6.58 58.90 -24.17
C GLY A 262 7.87 58.17 -24.52
N ARG A 263 8.61 58.67 -25.51
CA ARG A 263 10.00 58.28 -25.69
C ARG A 263 10.73 58.67 -24.40
N TYR A 264 11.28 57.70 -23.68
CA TYR A 264 12.24 57.99 -22.63
C TYR A 264 13.45 58.67 -23.30
N PRO A 265 13.90 59.84 -22.83
CA PRO A 265 15.17 60.40 -23.26
C PRO A 265 16.32 59.56 -22.68
N GLU A 266 17.34 59.30 -23.47
CA GLU A 266 18.48 58.43 -23.16
C GLU A 266 19.49 59.03 -22.15
N ASP A 267 19.11 60.05 -21.38
CA ASP A 267 20.06 60.89 -20.62
C ASP A 267 20.09 60.63 -19.11
N LEU A 268 19.68 59.46 -18.62
CA LEU A 268 19.71 59.13 -17.18
C LEU A 268 20.72 58.03 -16.79
N PHE A 269 21.65 57.68 -17.66
CA PHE A 269 22.85 56.92 -17.31
C PHE A 269 24.01 57.85 -16.95
N SER A 270 23.87 58.62 -15.86
CA SER A 270 25.00 59.34 -15.22
C SER A 270 24.65 59.72 -13.78
N ALA A 271 24.53 58.73 -12.91
CA ALA A 271 24.92 58.76 -11.50
C ALA A 271 24.55 57.42 -10.87
N TRP A 272 25.42 56.94 -9.97
CA TRP A 272 25.37 55.72 -9.16
C TRP A 272 26.00 54.48 -9.79
#